data_AF-A0AAU3T101-F1
#
_entry.id   AF-A0AAU3T101-F1
#
_cell.length_a   1.000
_cell.length_b   1.000
_cell.length_c   1.000
_cell.angle_alpha   90.00
_cell.angle_beta   90.00
_cell.angle_gamma   90.00
#
_symmetry.space_group_name_H-M   'P 1'
#
loop_
_entity.id
_entity.type
_entity.pdbx_description
1 polymer ?
#
loop_
_entity_poly.entity_id
_entity_poly.type
_entity_poly.pdbx_seq_one_letter_code
_entity_poly.pdbx_strand_id
1 'polypeptide(L)'
;MNHFEIPPFTDKGSAVSFGQQPAGGGGKKNDAPQQPANSKMLMPTGPAADFKNSMTLPDGTHVAVTTLDGKKSGFKGKVWVWAPKEYNDPKFAKSGFPVMIALPGGAGYPSNYWMGTDLGLQTSISKWYAEGKSKPFILAMPVLNPAPDDKGIYWDGSDIPGQPKMGTWLTEDVPDLMKANFRTVKSRDGWAFMGSSTGGFAGLKAVLKHPDKFKAVIASGPDVVPDSSLWKGHEKEKAENNPEVLAKQLIDSKGPDVYLAFQVGDSENNKKTLPDVQKFIATYGNKGPVHAELRVIKGGQHNAKTYVPNMGEGPVQFISKVMEGPVE
;
A
#
# COMPACT_ATOMS: atom_id res chain seq x y z
N MET A 1 -29.64 3.10 11.75
CA MET A 1 -30.50 3.94 10.89
C MET A 1 -29.75 4.19 9.60
N ASN A 2 -30.23 3.66 8.48
CA ASN A 2 -29.66 3.90 7.16
C ASN A 2 -29.95 5.35 6.77
N HIS A 3 -28.96 6.23 6.91
CA HIS A 3 -29.06 7.58 6.36
C HIS A 3 -28.87 7.49 4.85
N PHE A 4 -29.90 7.94 4.15
CA PHE A 4 -30.12 7.89 2.71
C PHE A 4 -28.90 8.27 1.86
N GLU A 5 -28.44 7.34 1.02
CA GLU A 5 -27.49 7.58 -0.09
C GLU A 5 -28.20 8.28 -1.27
N ILE A 6 -28.90 9.39 -1.04
CA ILE A 6 -29.63 10.13 -2.09
C ILE A 6 -29.03 11.55 -2.21
N PRO A 7 -28.50 11.95 -3.38
CA PRO A 7 -28.12 13.34 -3.64
C PRO A 7 -29.33 14.28 -3.42
N PRO A 8 -29.19 15.47 -2.81
CA PRO A 8 -27.96 16.22 -2.54
C PRO A 8 -27.33 15.97 -1.16
N PHE A 9 -27.75 14.93 -0.42
CA PHE A 9 -27.29 14.67 0.95
C PHE A 9 -26.02 13.79 1.01
N THR A 10 -25.53 13.33 -0.14
CA THR A 10 -24.26 12.64 -0.30
C THR A 10 -23.59 13.06 -1.60
N ASP A 11 -22.29 13.26 -1.57
CA ASP A 11 -21.42 13.54 -2.72
C ASP A 11 -20.80 12.25 -3.29
N LYS A 12 -21.22 11.08 -2.81
CA LYS A 12 -20.83 9.77 -3.36
C LYS A 12 -21.14 9.71 -4.86
N GLY A 13 -20.18 9.24 -5.64
CA GLY A 13 -20.24 9.19 -7.10
C GLY A 13 -19.79 10.49 -7.80
N SER A 14 -19.62 11.60 -7.08
CA SER A 14 -19.13 12.86 -7.65
C SER A 14 -17.67 12.75 -8.08
N ALA A 15 -17.25 13.52 -9.09
CA ALA A 15 -15.85 13.54 -9.50
C ALA A 15 -14.95 14.13 -8.40
N VAL A 16 -13.81 13.50 -8.15
CA VAL A 16 -12.79 13.97 -7.20
C VAL A 16 -11.46 14.17 -7.94
N SER A 17 -10.72 15.21 -7.58
CA SER A 17 -9.36 15.43 -8.07
C SER A 17 -8.43 15.70 -6.90
N PHE A 18 -7.22 15.16 -6.96
CA PHE A 18 -6.15 15.37 -5.97
C PHE A 18 -5.02 16.25 -6.53
N GLY A 19 -5.39 17.26 -7.33
CA GLY A 19 -4.45 18.24 -7.88
C GLY A 19 -4.21 18.16 -9.39
N GLN A 20 -4.86 17.22 -10.10
CA GLN A 20 -5.01 17.28 -11.56
C GLN A 20 -6.45 17.62 -11.95
N GLN A 21 -6.70 18.82 -12.45
CA GLN A 21 -8.01 19.12 -13.04
C GLN A 21 -8.22 18.26 -14.30
N PRO A 22 -9.40 17.66 -14.50
CA PRO A 22 -9.68 16.91 -15.72
C PRO A 22 -9.52 17.83 -16.94
N ALA A 23 -8.88 17.31 -17.99
CA ALA A 23 -8.69 18.02 -19.26
C ALA A 23 -10.07 18.32 -19.88
N GLY A 24 -10.62 19.51 -19.60
CA GLY A 24 -11.88 19.98 -20.13
C GLY A 24 -11.79 21.47 -20.47
N GLY A 25 -11.79 21.77 -21.78
CA GLY A 25 -11.91 23.13 -22.32
C GLY A 25 -10.60 23.70 -22.86
N GLY A 26 -10.53 23.90 -24.17
CA GLY A 26 -9.37 24.44 -24.88
C GLY A 26 -8.79 25.71 -24.24
N GLY A 27 -7.55 25.60 -23.81
CA GLY A 27 -6.74 26.70 -23.29
C GLY A 27 -5.28 26.26 -23.35
N LYS A 28 -4.41 27.18 -23.77
CA LYS A 28 -3.00 27.00 -24.16
C LYS A 28 -2.24 25.99 -23.29
N LYS A 29 -1.29 25.26 -23.91
CA LYS A 29 -0.18 24.58 -23.21
C LYS A 29 0.38 25.54 -22.16
N ASN A 30 -0.05 25.40 -20.92
CA ASN A 30 0.57 26.09 -19.82
C ASN A 30 1.88 25.35 -19.60
N ASP A 31 2.98 26.06 -19.83
CA ASP A 31 4.31 25.65 -19.42
C ASP A 31 4.24 25.36 -17.92
N ALA A 32 4.05 24.08 -17.58
CA ALA A 32 4.19 23.63 -16.20
C ALA A 32 5.59 24.06 -15.75
N PRO A 33 5.72 24.79 -14.62
CA PRO A 33 7.03 25.20 -14.13
C PRO A 33 7.94 23.98 -14.11
N GLN A 34 9.00 24.02 -14.91
CA GLN A 34 9.94 22.93 -15.05
C GLN A 34 10.58 22.72 -13.67
N GLN A 35 10.28 21.58 -13.02
CA GLN A 35 10.79 21.30 -11.68
C GLN A 35 12.33 21.39 -11.72
N PRO A 36 12.96 21.97 -10.67
CA PRO A 36 14.41 21.95 -10.55
C PRO A 36 14.92 20.53 -10.71
N ALA A 37 16.03 20.34 -11.43
CA ALA A 37 16.60 19.01 -11.71
C ALA A 37 16.85 18.16 -10.45
N ASN A 38 16.99 18.82 -9.29
CA ASN A 38 17.27 18.21 -7.98
C ASN A 38 16.04 18.11 -7.05
N SER A 39 14.81 18.38 -7.53
CA SER A 39 13.59 18.24 -6.72
C SER A 39 13.37 16.78 -6.31
N LYS A 40 13.06 16.57 -5.03
CA LYS A 40 12.69 15.24 -4.49
C LYS A 40 11.21 14.95 -4.68
N MET A 41 10.41 15.99 -4.90
CA MET A 41 9.01 15.88 -5.31
C MET A 41 8.89 15.45 -6.77
N LEU A 42 7.88 14.64 -7.06
CA LEU A 42 7.35 14.40 -8.39
C LEU A 42 5.96 15.04 -8.51
N MET A 43 5.80 15.98 -9.45
CA MET A 43 4.48 16.51 -9.82
C MET A 43 3.63 15.45 -10.54
N PRO A 44 2.29 15.52 -10.46
CA PRO A 44 1.41 14.60 -11.18
C PRO A 44 1.76 14.52 -12.67
N THR A 45 2.15 13.34 -13.11
CA THR A 45 2.67 13.12 -14.48
C THR A 45 1.58 12.98 -15.54
N GLY A 46 0.32 12.77 -15.12
CA GLY A 46 -0.79 12.45 -16.00
C GLY A 46 -0.69 11.04 -16.62
N PRO A 47 -1.77 10.57 -17.28
CA PRO A 47 -3.06 11.24 -17.42
C PRO A 47 -3.88 11.26 -16.12
N ALA A 48 -4.80 12.22 -16.03
CA ALA A 48 -5.76 12.28 -14.92
C ALA A 48 -6.72 11.09 -14.98
N ALA A 49 -6.88 10.40 -13.86
CA ALA A 49 -7.84 9.30 -13.72
C ALA A 49 -9.24 9.84 -13.39
N ASP A 50 -10.28 9.13 -13.84
CA ASP A 50 -11.66 9.43 -13.47
C ASP A 50 -11.95 8.86 -12.07
N PHE A 51 -11.60 9.63 -11.03
CA PHE A 51 -11.89 9.29 -9.65
C PHE A 51 -13.32 9.70 -9.29
N LYS A 52 -14.08 8.75 -8.74
CA LYS A 52 -15.40 9.00 -8.16
C LYS A 52 -15.31 8.92 -6.64
N ASN A 53 -15.95 9.86 -5.95
CA ASN A 53 -16.02 9.83 -4.51
C ASN A 53 -16.73 8.54 -4.06
N SER A 54 -16.06 7.75 -3.23
CA SER A 54 -16.65 6.59 -2.60
C SER A 54 -17.23 6.91 -1.22
N MET A 55 -16.59 7.83 -0.50
CA MET A 55 -17.03 8.35 0.79
C MET A 55 -16.27 9.61 1.19
N THR A 56 -16.93 10.44 1.99
CA THR A 56 -16.36 11.62 2.61
C THR A 56 -16.21 11.39 4.11
N LEU A 57 -15.00 11.59 4.63
CA LEU A 57 -14.69 11.44 6.05
C LEU A 57 -15.15 12.66 6.86
N PRO A 58 -15.29 12.54 8.19
CA PRO A 58 -15.71 13.68 9.04
C PRO A 58 -14.81 14.92 8.97
N ASP A 59 -13.54 14.75 8.57
CA ASP A 59 -12.58 15.85 8.38
C ASP A 59 -12.66 16.50 6.98
N GLY A 60 -13.62 16.09 6.15
CA GLY A 60 -13.85 16.60 4.79
C GLY A 60 -12.95 15.98 3.72
N THR A 61 -12.03 15.06 4.08
CA THR A 61 -11.24 14.34 3.07
C THR A 61 -12.06 13.25 2.38
N HIS A 62 -11.69 12.90 1.15
CA HIS A 62 -12.42 11.93 0.34
C HIS A 62 -11.61 10.66 0.11
N VAL A 63 -12.27 9.51 0.26
CA VAL A 63 -11.81 8.25 -0.33
C VAL A 63 -12.45 8.17 -1.71
N ALA A 64 -11.64 8.21 -2.77
CA ALA A 64 -12.13 8.12 -4.14
C ALA A 64 -11.75 6.78 -4.77
N VAL A 65 -12.46 6.37 -5.82
CA VAL A 65 -12.22 5.12 -6.54
C VAL A 65 -12.15 5.36 -8.03
N THR A 66 -11.27 4.62 -8.71
CA THR A 66 -11.28 4.52 -10.17
C THR A 66 -11.11 3.06 -10.59
N THR A 67 -11.41 2.76 -11.86
CA THR A 67 -11.07 1.47 -12.47
C THR A 67 -9.86 1.69 -13.35
N LEU A 68 -8.71 1.20 -12.91
CA LEU A 68 -7.44 1.32 -13.60
C LEU A 68 -7.30 0.17 -14.63
N ASP A 69 -6.95 0.55 -15.86
CA ASP A 69 -6.48 -0.36 -16.89
C ASP A 69 -4.95 -0.44 -16.80
N GLY A 70 -4.45 -1.49 -16.14
CA GLY A 70 -3.04 -1.70 -15.87
C GLY A 70 -2.30 -2.11 -17.13
N LYS A 71 -1.62 -1.16 -17.77
CA LYS A 71 -0.94 -1.37 -19.05
C LYS A 71 0.22 -2.36 -18.96
N LYS A 72 0.89 -2.45 -17.81
CA LYS A 72 2.03 -3.37 -17.62
C LYS A 72 1.57 -4.77 -17.19
N SER A 73 0.60 -4.86 -16.29
CA SER A 73 0.04 -6.15 -15.85
C SER A 73 -0.92 -6.77 -16.87
N GLY A 74 -1.57 -5.95 -17.70
CA GLY A 74 -2.72 -6.34 -18.51
C GLY A 74 -3.99 -6.57 -17.70
N PHE A 75 -4.00 -6.23 -16.40
CA PHE A 75 -5.14 -6.41 -15.51
C PHE A 75 -5.94 -5.12 -15.39
N LYS A 76 -7.27 -5.27 -15.34
CA LYS A 76 -8.21 -4.16 -15.10
C LYS A 76 -8.87 -4.34 -13.73
N GLY A 77 -8.63 -3.40 -12.83
CA GLY A 77 -9.06 -3.50 -11.44
C GLY A 77 -9.43 -2.17 -10.81
N LYS A 78 -10.13 -2.22 -9.67
CA LYS A 78 -10.45 -1.02 -8.90
C LYS A 78 -9.27 -0.63 -8.01
N VAL A 79 -9.05 0.68 -7.89
CA VAL A 79 -8.11 1.27 -6.93
C VAL A 79 -8.83 2.39 -6.18
N TRP A 80 -8.89 2.25 -4.86
CA TRP A 80 -9.30 3.34 -3.98
C TRP A 80 -8.09 4.16 -3.58
N VAL A 81 -8.27 5.46 -3.41
CA VAL A 81 -7.22 6.39 -3.03
C VAL A 81 -7.73 7.36 -1.99
N TRP A 82 -6.83 7.85 -1.15
CA TRP A 82 -7.13 8.87 -0.15
C TRP A 82 -5.89 9.71 0.10
N ALA A 83 -6.06 11.02 0.26
CA ALA A 83 -5.00 11.92 0.69
C ALA A 83 -5.35 12.55 2.03
N PRO A 84 -4.37 12.71 2.95
CA PRO A 84 -4.60 13.37 4.22
C PRO A 84 -4.86 14.86 4.01
N LYS A 85 -5.52 15.52 4.97
CA LYS A 85 -5.85 16.95 4.88
C LYS A 85 -4.62 17.83 4.63
N GLU A 86 -3.45 17.41 5.12
CA GLU A 86 -2.16 18.05 4.91
C GLU A 86 -1.82 18.19 3.43
N TYR A 87 -2.30 17.28 2.57
CA TYR A 87 -2.06 17.36 1.14
C TYR A 87 -2.61 18.66 0.51
N ASN A 88 -3.69 19.22 1.08
CA ASN A 88 -4.29 20.48 0.62
C ASN A 88 -3.91 21.68 1.50
N ASP A 89 -3.06 21.50 2.52
CA ASP A 89 -2.57 22.60 3.35
C ASP A 89 -1.63 23.48 2.52
N PRO A 90 -1.85 24.82 2.45
CA PRO A 90 -0.99 25.73 1.71
C PRO A 90 0.51 25.60 2.04
N LYS A 91 0.86 25.19 3.27
CA LYS A 91 2.26 24.97 3.67
C LYS A 91 2.94 23.82 2.91
N PHE A 92 2.16 22.87 2.39
CA PHE A 92 2.64 21.72 1.62
C PHE A 92 2.29 21.84 0.12
N ALA A 93 1.93 23.03 -0.36
CA ALA A 93 1.52 23.25 -1.76
C ALA A 93 2.61 22.91 -2.79
N LYS A 94 3.88 22.83 -2.37
CA LYS A 94 5.03 22.45 -3.19
C LYS A 94 5.67 21.14 -2.73
N SER A 95 4.96 20.34 -1.94
CA SER A 95 5.51 19.11 -1.39
C SER A 95 4.97 17.86 -2.08
N GLY A 96 5.88 16.93 -2.39
CA GLY A 96 5.58 15.54 -2.72
C GLY A 96 5.42 14.73 -1.44
N PHE A 97 4.36 13.92 -1.37
CA PHE A 97 4.03 13.15 -0.17
C PHE A 97 4.46 11.68 -0.31
N PRO A 98 4.78 11.01 0.80
CA PRO A 98 4.99 9.58 0.78
C PRO A 98 3.67 8.84 0.52
N VAL A 99 3.76 7.70 -0.15
CA VAL A 99 2.66 6.83 -0.52
C VAL A 99 2.75 5.52 0.27
N MET A 100 1.62 5.10 0.82
CA MET A 100 1.45 3.79 1.45
C MET A 100 0.40 2.99 0.67
N ILE A 101 0.83 1.87 0.10
CA ILE A 101 -0.04 0.94 -0.62
C ILE A 101 -0.62 -0.05 0.39
N ALA A 102 -1.93 0.03 0.64
CA ALA A 102 -2.65 -0.73 1.64
C ALA A 102 -3.38 -1.94 1.05
N LEU A 103 -2.88 -3.14 1.37
CA LEU A 103 -3.32 -4.41 0.79
C LEU A 103 -4.21 -5.20 1.75
N PRO A 104 -5.42 -5.60 1.34
CA PRO A 104 -6.32 -6.43 2.15
C PRO A 104 -5.79 -7.88 2.23
N GLY A 105 -6.45 -8.74 2.99
CA GLY A 105 -6.22 -10.18 3.02
C GLY A 105 -6.97 -10.91 1.90
N GLY A 106 -7.29 -12.19 2.11
CA GLY A 106 -7.96 -13.05 1.11
C GLY A 106 -9.24 -12.45 0.50
N ALA A 107 -10.03 -11.72 1.30
CA ALA A 107 -11.18 -10.93 0.86
C ALA A 107 -10.79 -9.62 0.13
N GLY A 108 -9.84 -9.70 -0.81
CA GLY A 108 -9.25 -8.57 -1.52
C GLY A 108 -9.87 -8.24 -2.87
N TYR A 109 -11.06 -8.80 -3.16
CA TYR A 109 -11.85 -8.56 -4.37
C TYR A 109 -13.36 -8.72 -4.05
N PRO A 110 -14.28 -7.97 -4.69
CA PRO A 110 -14.06 -6.90 -5.66
C PRO A 110 -13.72 -5.54 -5.02
N SER A 111 -13.65 -5.49 -3.70
CA SER A 111 -13.36 -4.29 -2.92
C SER A 111 -12.16 -4.49 -2.01
N ASN A 112 -11.47 -3.39 -1.68
CA ASN A 112 -10.42 -3.37 -0.68
C ASN A 112 -11.00 -2.85 0.63
N TYR A 113 -11.10 -3.67 1.67
CA TYR A 113 -11.76 -3.25 2.92
C TYR A 113 -11.07 -2.11 3.68
N TRP A 114 -9.82 -1.77 3.35
CA TRP A 114 -9.14 -0.59 3.92
C TRP A 114 -9.79 0.72 3.49
N MET A 115 -10.57 0.72 2.40
CA MET A 115 -11.33 1.89 1.96
C MET A 115 -12.43 2.31 2.93
N GLY A 116 -12.89 1.39 3.78
CA GLY A 116 -14.04 1.57 4.66
C GLY A 116 -13.71 2.33 5.94
N THR A 117 -14.72 3.01 6.50
CA THR A 117 -14.58 3.70 7.80
C THR A 117 -14.61 2.75 9.00
N ASP A 118 -15.17 1.54 8.86
CA ASP A 118 -15.34 0.58 9.96
C ASP A 118 -14.00 0.14 10.60
N LEU A 119 -12.92 0.14 9.82
CA LEU A 119 -11.57 -0.15 10.30
C LEU A 119 -10.81 1.12 10.70
N GLY A 120 -11.23 2.30 10.22
CA GLY A 120 -10.70 3.60 10.63
C GLY A 120 -9.25 3.86 10.23
N LEU A 121 -8.73 3.27 9.15
CA LEU A 121 -7.32 3.41 8.76
C LEU A 121 -6.94 4.87 8.45
N GLN A 122 -7.74 5.56 7.64
CA GLN A 122 -7.53 6.95 7.21
C GLN A 122 -7.51 7.89 8.42
N THR A 123 -8.53 7.78 9.28
CA THR A 123 -8.62 8.52 10.54
C THR A 123 -7.44 8.22 11.47
N SER A 124 -7.00 6.97 11.51
CA SER A 124 -5.85 6.56 12.32
C SER A 124 -4.55 7.18 11.82
N ILE A 125 -4.32 7.24 10.50
CA ILE A 125 -3.15 7.90 9.91
C ILE A 125 -3.16 9.40 10.24
N SER A 126 -4.29 10.09 10.08
CA SER A 126 -4.44 11.49 10.46
C SER A 126 -4.14 11.71 11.95
N LYS A 127 -4.65 10.83 12.82
CA LYS A 127 -4.36 10.86 14.26
C LYS A 127 -2.87 10.65 14.55
N TRP A 128 -2.26 9.60 14.00
CA TRP A 128 -0.86 9.28 14.25
C TRP A 128 0.09 10.34 13.70
N TYR A 129 -0.26 11.01 12.61
CA TYR A 129 0.48 12.17 12.13
C TYR A 129 0.41 13.33 13.12
N ALA A 130 -0.79 13.66 13.63
CA ALA A 130 -0.97 14.70 14.64
C ALA A 130 -0.21 14.39 15.96
N GLU A 131 -0.08 13.11 16.31
CA GLU A 131 0.71 12.62 17.46
C GLU A 131 2.23 12.56 17.18
N GLY A 132 2.69 12.90 15.98
CA GLY A 132 4.11 12.80 15.59
C GLY A 132 4.62 11.37 15.41
N LYS A 133 3.72 10.38 15.35
CA LYS A 133 4.03 8.96 15.17
C LYS A 133 4.07 8.53 13.71
N SER A 134 3.33 9.21 12.82
CA SER A 134 3.25 8.86 11.40
C SER A 134 3.77 9.97 10.50
N LYS A 135 4.21 9.64 9.28
CA LYS A 135 4.19 10.59 8.16
C LYS A 135 2.76 10.73 7.61
N PRO A 136 2.41 11.84 6.93
CA PRO A 136 1.09 12.01 6.34
C PRO A 136 1.04 11.26 5.00
N PHE A 137 0.85 9.95 5.03
CA PHE A 137 0.84 9.13 3.80
C PHE A 137 -0.40 9.38 2.95
N ILE A 138 -0.21 9.48 1.63
CA ILE A 138 -1.29 9.23 0.67
C ILE A 138 -1.50 7.71 0.61
N LEU A 139 -2.76 7.27 0.60
CA LEU A 139 -3.10 5.85 0.49
C LEU A 139 -3.45 5.46 -0.94
N ALA A 140 -2.89 4.34 -1.39
CA ALA A 140 -3.39 3.56 -2.50
C ALA A 140 -3.95 2.24 -1.98
N MET A 141 -5.17 1.91 -2.33
CA MET A 141 -5.91 0.74 -1.84
C MET A 141 -6.44 -0.04 -3.05
N PRO A 142 -5.57 -0.77 -3.77
CA PRO A 142 -5.99 -1.57 -4.92
C PRO A 142 -6.71 -2.85 -4.49
N VAL A 143 -7.49 -3.46 -5.39
CA VAL A 143 -7.82 -4.88 -5.23
C VAL A 143 -6.52 -5.70 -5.20
N LEU A 144 -6.49 -6.73 -4.35
CA LEU A 144 -5.34 -7.63 -4.22
C LEU A 144 -5.43 -8.81 -5.19
N ASN A 145 -6.64 -9.34 -5.37
CA ASN A 145 -6.91 -10.54 -6.15
C ASN A 145 -7.64 -10.19 -7.46
N PRO A 146 -7.44 -10.97 -8.53
CA PRO A 146 -8.12 -10.75 -9.80
C PRO A 146 -9.57 -11.25 -9.81
N ALA A 147 -9.94 -12.09 -8.82
CA ALA A 147 -11.25 -12.70 -8.67
C ALA A 147 -11.53 -12.96 -7.16
N PRO A 148 -12.77 -13.31 -6.77
CA PRO A 148 -13.09 -13.68 -5.40
C PRO A 148 -12.29 -14.90 -4.93
N ASP A 149 -11.98 -14.94 -3.63
CA ASP A 149 -11.39 -16.11 -2.95
C ASP A 149 -12.49 -17.10 -2.53
N ASP A 150 -13.31 -17.55 -3.48
CA ASP A 150 -14.42 -18.51 -3.22
C ASP A 150 -13.98 -19.99 -3.32
N LYS A 151 -12.71 -20.23 -3.67
CA LYS A 151 -12.14 -21.57 -3.91
C LYS A 151 -10.86 -21.83 -3.11
N GLY A 152 -10.51 -20.97 -2.15
CA GLY A 152 -9.23 -21.04 -1.43
C GLY A 152 -8.04 -20.82 -2.36
N ILE A 153 -8.21 -19.94 -3.35
CA ILE A 153 -7.19 -19.64 -4.36
C ILE A 153 -6.55 -18.31 -3.98
N TYR A 154 -5.24 -18.34 -3.74
CA TYR A 154 -4.42 -17.17 -3.53
C TYR A 154 -3.54 -16.93 -4.75
N TRP A 155 -3.43 -15.68 -5.21
CA TRP A 155 -2.52 -15.33 -6.30
C TRP A 155 -1.15 -14.88 -5.79
N ASP A 156 -0.93 -14.91 -4.47
CA ASP A 156 0.30 -14.51 -3.78
C ASP A 156 0.76 -13.09 -4.12
N GLY A 157 -0.15 -12.25 -4.65
CA GLY A 157 0.18 -10.96 -5.26
C GLY A 157 1.30 -11.09 -6.29
N SER A 158 1.34 -12.18 -7.07
CA SER A 158 2.46 -12.58 -7.94
C SER A 158 2.07 -12.66 -9.40
N ASP A 159 3.07 -12.64 -10.27
CA ASP A 159 2.93 -12.95 -11.69
C ASP A 159 3.12 -14.45 -11.92
N ILE A 160 2.17 -15.24 -11.42
CA ILE A 160 2.20 -16.70 -11.59
C ILE A 160 1.95 -17.02 -13.07
N PRO A 161 2.75 -17.88 -13.73
CA PRO A 161 2.53 -18.21 -15.13
C PRO A 161 1.11 -18.70 -15.41
N GLY A 162 0.50 -18.19 -16.48
CA GLY A 162 -0.90 -18.49 -16.83
C GLY A 162 -1.97 -17.78 -15.99
N GLN A 163 -1.58 -16.91 -15.05
CA GLN A 163 -2.51 -16.14 -14.20
C GLN A 163 -2.40 -14.63 -14.49
N PRO A 164 -3.40 -13.82 -14.06
CA PRO A 164 -3.27 -12.37 -14.06
C PRO A 164 -2.02 -11.91 -13.30
N LYS A 165 -1.31 -10.93 -13.86
CA LYS A 165 -0.03 -10.43 -13.33
C LYS A 165 -0.21 -9.52 -12.12
N MET A 166 -0.55 -10.11 -11.00
CA MET A 166 -0.87 -9.35 -9.77
C MET A 166 0.37 -8.76 -9.11
N GLY A 167 1.57 -9.32 -9.33
CA GLY A 167 2.82 -8.70 -8.88
C GLY A 167 3.05 -7.38 -9.60
N THR A 168 3.02 -7.41 -10.93
CA THR A 168 3.17 -6.21 -11.77
C THR A 168 2.08 -5.18 -11.51
N TRP A 169 0.83 -5.61 -11.29
CA TRP A 169 -0.28 -4.70 -10.92
C TRP A 169 0.05 -3.88 -9.67
N LEU A 170 0.53 -4.53 -8.61
CA LEU A 170 0.81 -3.89 -7.33
C LEU A 170 2.09 -3.05 -7.34
N THR A 171 3.11 -3.47 -8.09
CA THR A 171 4.45 -2.84 -8.05
C THR A 171 4.71 -1.87 -9.18
N GLU A 172 3.87 -1.85 -10.21
CA GLU A 172 4.01 -0.95 -11.35
C GLU A 172 2.77 -0.12 -11.63
N ASP A 173 1.64 -0.77 -11.96
CA ASP A 173 0.46 -0.05 -12.45
C ASP A 173 -0.16 0.85 -11.35
N VAL A 174 -0.27 0.33 -10.12
CA VAL A 174 -0.77 1.12 -8.97
C VAL A 174 0.16 2.29 -8.63
N PRO A 175 1.49 2.11 -8.49
CA PRO A 175 2.41 3.24 -8.36
C PRO A 175 2.33 4.26 -9.50
N ASP A 176 2.19 3.81 -10.74
CA ASP A 176 2.07 4.72 -11.90
C ASP A 176 0.77 5.53 -11.83
N LEU A 177 -0.36 4.94 -11.43
CA LEU A 177 -1.61 5.67 -11.16
C LEU A 177 -1.39 6.77 -10.12
N MET A 178 -0.69 6.46 -9.02
CA MET A 178 -0.43 7.42 -7.94
C MET A 178 0.48 8.55 -8.42
N LYS A 179 1.56 8.26 -9.16
CA LYS A 179 2.45 9.27 -9.76
C LYS A 179 1.77 10.12 -10.83
N ALA A 180 0.78 9.57 -11.52
CA ALA A 180 0.02 10.29 -12.53
C ALA A 180 -0.92 11.33 -11.90
N ASN A 181 -1.41 11.10 -10.67
CA ASN A 181 -2.53 11.85 -10.11
C ASN A 181 -2.22 12.61 -8.81
N PHE A 182 -1.07 12.35 -8.17
CA PHE A 182 -0.69 12.95 -6.89
C PHE A 182 0.74 13.53 -6.94
N ARG A 183 1.00 14.56 -6.12
CA ARG A 183 2.36 14.99 -5.79
C ARG A 183 2.98 13.94 -4.87
N THR A 184 3.96 13.20 -5.36
CA THR A 184 4.59 12.09 -4.62
C THR A 184 6.07 12.36 -4.37
N VAL A 185 6.66 11.67 -3.40
CA VAL A 185 8.12 11.57 -3.31
C VAL A 185 8.62 10.72 -4.50
N LYS A 186 9.66 11.20 -5.18
CA LYS A 186 10.19 10.58 -6.40
C LYS A 186 10.95 9.28 -6.13
N SER A 187 11.75 9.23 -5.07
CA SER A 187 12.59 8.07 -4.72
C SER A 187 11.79 7.01 -3.97
N ARG A 188 12.37 5.81 -3.85
CA ARG A 188 11.85 4.73 -3.00
C ARG A 188 11.59 5.11 -1.55
N ASP A 189 12.25 6.17 -1.07
CA ASP A 189 12.18 6.58 0.34
C ASP A 189 10.80 7.15 0.73
N GLY A 190 9.94 7.42 -0.25
CA GLY A 190 8.54 7.74 -0.02
C GLY A 190 7.56 6.66 -0.44
N TRP A 191 7.98 5.43 -0.73
CA TRP A 191 7.07 4.33 -1.10
C TRP A 191 7.14 3.15 -0.13
N ALA A 192 6.00 2.87 0.51
CA ALA A 192 5.85 1.77 1.46
C ALA A 192 4.59 0.95 1.17
N PHE A 193 4.57 -0.27 1.69
CA PHE A 193 3.39 -1.11 1.76
C PHE A 193 2.85 -1.19 3.19
N MET A 194 1.57 -1.47 3.32
CA MET A 194 1.04 -2.15 4.49
C MET A 194 0.05 -3.21 4.04
N GLY A 195 -0.15 -4.24 4.84
CA GLY A 195 -1.17 -5.22 4.54
C GLY A 195 -1.40 -6.20 5.67
N SER A 196 -2.43 -7.02 5.50
CA SER A 196 -2.74 -8.09 6.44
C SER A 196 -2.91 -9.43 5.72
N SER A 197 -2.52 -10.54 6.36
CA SER A 197 -2.63 -11.88 5.78
C SER A 197 -1.93 -11.95 4.42
N THR A 198 -2.62 -12.40 3.36
CA THR A 198 -2.12 -12.42 1.98
C THR A 198 -1.61 -11.06 1.49
N GLY A 199 -2.21 -9.93 1.92
CA GLY A 199 -1.69 -8.59 1.62
C GLY A 199 -0.42 -8.25 2.38
N GLY A 200 -0.26 -8.79 3.59
CA GLY A 200 0.98 -8.70 4.35
C GLY A 200 2.12 -9.46 3.66
N PHE A 201 1.85 -10.68 3.18
CA PHE A 201 2.78 -11.44 2.35
C PHE A 201 3.13 -10.70 1.05
N ALA A 202 2.13 -10.21 0.31
CA ALA A 202 2.35 -9.52 -0.96
C ALA A 202 3.20 -8.25 -0.78
N GLY A 203 2.94 -7.46 0.27
CA GLY A 203 3.74 -6.28 0.61
C GLY A 203 5.17 -6.63 1.04
N LEU A 204 5.34 -7.65 1.89
CA LEU A 204 6.65 -8.14 2.34
C LEU A 204 7.51 -8.56 1.14
N LYS A 205 6.94 -9.38 0.27
CA LYS A 205 7.59 -9.83 -0.96
C LYS A 205 7.90 -8.66 -1.89
N ALA A 206 6.98 -7.71 -2.08
CA ALA A 206 7.19 -6.56 -2.96
C ALA A 206 8.40 -5.71 -2.52
N VAL A 207 8.54 -5.44 -1.22
CA VAL A 207 9.68 -4.68 -0.68
C VAL A 207 11.00 -5.44 -0.84
N LEU A 208 11.01 -6.75 -0.57
CA LEU A 208 12.22 -7.57 -0.72
C LEU A 208 12.62 -7.80 -2.18
N LYS A 209 11.64 -7.89 -3.09
CA LYS A 209 11.85 -8.15 -4.52
C LYS A 209 12.21 -6.88 -5.30
N HIS A 210 11.65 -5.74 -4.90
CA HIS A 210 11.90 -4.44 -5.52
C HIS A 210 12.43 -3.43 -4.49
N PRO A 211 13.57 -3.74 -3.86
CA PRO A 211 14.15 -2.88 -2.84
C PRO A 211 14.65 -1.57 -3.45
N ASP A 212 14.78 -1.46 -4.78
CA ASP A 212 15.05 -0.23 -5.52
C ASP A 212 13.83 0.70 -5.63
N LYS A 213 12.61 0.18 -5.46
CA LYS A 213 11.35 0.93 -5.62
C LYS A 213 10.61 1.19 -4.32
N PHE A 214 10.74 0.29 -3.35
CA PHE A 214 10.02 0.35 -2.08
C PHE A 214 10.99 0.21 -0.90
N LYS A 215 10.73 0.98 0.15
CA LYS A 215 11.60 1.02 1.33
C LYS A 215 11.10 0.19 2.49
N ALA A 216 9.79 0.12 2.66
CA ALA A 216 9.22 -0.30 3.92
C ALA A 216 7.89 -1.04 3.79
N VAL A 217 7.61 -1.94 4.73
CA VAL A 217 6.32 -2.64 4.84
C VAL A 217 5.85 -2.73 6.29
N ILE A 218 4.55 -2.57 6.52
CA ILE A 218 3.86 -3.06 7.72
C ILE A 218 3.12 -4.35 7.36
N ALA A 219 3.65 -5.49 7.77
CA ALA A 219 3.12 -6.81 7.46
C ALA A 219 2.37 -7.39 8.68
N SER A 220 1.04 -7.43 8.60
CA SER A 220 0.18 -7.88 9.72
C SER A 220 -0.28 -9.33 9.51
N GLY A 221 0.11 -10.22 10.42
CA GLY A 221 -0.13 -11.67 10.29
C GLY A 221 0.21 -12.24 8.91
N PRO A 222 1.39 -11.95 8.32
CA PRO A 222 1.72 -12.42 6.98
C PRO A 222 2.18 -13.88 6.99
N ASP A 223 2.00 -14.57 5.87
CA ASP A 223 2.89 -15.69 5.55
C ASP A 223 4.28 -15.15 5.16
N VAL A 224 5.31 -15.97 5.32
CA VAL A 224 6.70 -15.61 4.97
C VAL A 224 7.27 -16.47 3.83
N VAL A 225 6.45 -17.34 3.27
CA VAL A 225 6.73 -18.18 2.09
C VAL A 225 5.48 -18.28 1.22
N PRO A 226 5.62 -18.42 -0.11
CA PRO A 226 4.48 -18.58 -1.01
C PRO A 226 3.79 -19.93 -0.82
N ASP A 227 2.47 -19.92 -0.73
CA ASP A 227 1.66 -21.10 -0.42
C ASP A 227 0.53 -21.36 -1.44
N SER A 228 0.38 -20.50 -2.45
CA SER A 228 -0.60 -20.72 -3.51
C SER A 228 -0.44 -22.07 -4.22
N SER A 229 -1.56 -22.76 -4.43
CA SER A 229 -1.64 -23.98 -5.24
C SER A 229 -1.35 -23.72 -6.73
N LEU A 230 -1.45 -22.46 -7.18
CA LEU A 230 -1.18 -22.06 -8.57
C LEU A 230 0.30 -22.16 -8.93
N TRP A 231 1.19 -22.28 -7.95
CA TRP A 231 2.62 -22.49 -8.19
C TRP A 231 2.98 -23.90 -8.66
N LYS A 232 2.05 -24.85 -8.65
CA LYS A 232 2.32 -26.24 -9.04
C LYS A 232 2.87 -26.28 -10.48
N GLY A 233 4.14 -26.70 -10.62
CA GLY A 233 4.84 -26.73 -11.91
C GLY A 233 5.65 -25.46 -12.24
N HIS A 234 5.70 -24.49 -11.33
CA HIS A 234 6.38 -23.20 -11.44
C HIS A 234 7.34 -22.96 -10.25
N GLU A 235 8.08 -23.99 -9.84
CA GLU A 235 8.87 -23.95 -8.60
C GLU A 235 10.02 -22.94 -8.65
N LYS A 236 10.56 -22.67 -9.85
CA LYS A 236 11.57 -21.63 -10.03
C LYS A 236 10.98 -20.25 -9.77
N GLU A 237 9.86 -19.95 -10.43
CA GLU A 237 9.15 -18.68 -10.27
C GLU A 237 8.64 -18.51 -8.84
N LYS A 238 8.19 -19.60 -8.19
CA LYS A 238 7.82 -19.62 -6.78
C LYS A 238 9.00 -19.22 -5.89
N ALA A 239 10.20 -19.77 -6.12
CA ALA A 239 11.40 -19.41 -5.38
C ALA A 239 11.78 -17.93 -5.57
N GLU A 240 11.64 -17.39 -6.77
CA GLU A 240 11.83 -15.95 -7.08
C GLU A 240 10.77 -15.03 -6.46
N ASN A 241 9.73 -15.60 -5.85
CA ASN A 241 8.69 -14.88 -5.11
C ASN A 241 8.68 -15.25 -3.62
N ASN A 242 9.69 -15.97 -3.13
CA ASN A 242 9.80 -16.39 -1.73
C ASN A 242 10.55 -15.33 -0.89
N PRO A 243 9.92 -14.71 0.13
CA PRO A 243 10.57 -13.75 1.01
C PRO A 243 11.87 -14.25 1.65
N GLU A 244 11.99 -15.52 2.01
CA GLU A 244 13.23 -16.08 2.57
C GLU A 244 14.38 -16.07 1.55
N VAL A 245 14.08 -16.45 0.30
CA VAL A 245 15.06 -16.43 -0.80
C VAL A 245 15.45 -14.98 -1.14
N LEU A 246 14.46 -14.10 -1.24
CA LEU A 246 14.66 -12.68 -1.54
C LEU A 246 15.46 -11.97 -0.45
N ALA A 247 15.17 -12.21 0.82
CA ALA A 247 15.91 -11.63 1.94
C ALA A 247 17.37 -12.12 1.94
N LYS A 248 17.60 -13.41 1.70
CA LYS A 248 18.96 -13.95 1.56
C LYS A 248 19.71 -13.27 0.40
N GLN A 249 19.09 -13.16 -0.78
CA GLN A 249 19.69 -12.51 -1.94
C GLN A 249 20.02 -11.03 -1.67
N LEU A 250 19.12 -10.31 -0.98
CA LEU A 250 19.33 -8.91 -0.62
C LEU A 250 20.53 -8.73 0.33
N ILE A 251 20.68 -9.64 1.30
CA ILE A 251 21.82 -9.68 2.21
C ILE A 251 23.13 -9.98 1.45
N ASP A 252 23.13 -11.04 0.64
CA ASP A 252 24.32 -11.47 -0.10
C ASP A 252 24.80 -10.40 -1.08
N SER A 253 23.86 -9.72 -1.75
CA SER A 253 24.14 -8.65 -2.71
C SER A 253 24.46 -7.30 -2.08
N LYS A 254 24.26 -7.14 -0.76
CA LYS A 254 24.38 -5.85 -0.05
C LYS A 254 23.55 -4.74 -0.71
N GLY A 255 22.30 -5.07 -1.07
CA GLY A 255 21.38 -4.09 -1.67
C GLY A 255 20.96 -2.99 -0.68
N PRO A 256 20.03 -2.11 -1.07
CA PRO A 256 19.63 -0.98 -0.25
C PRO A 256 18.82 -1.43 0.98
N ASP A 257 18.90 -0.63 2.06
CA ASP A 257 18.17 -0.90 3.31
C ASP A 257 16.65 -0.99 3.10
N VAL A 258 16.05 -2.05 3.63
CA VAL A 258 14.60 -2.27 3.70
C VAL A 258 14.15 -2.44 5.14
N TYR A 259 12.92 -2.00 5.42
CA TYR A 259 12.38 -1.95 6.78
C TYR A 259 11.06 -2.73 6.88
N LEU A 260 11.06 -3.77 7.69
CA LEU A 260 9.98 -4.74 7.80
C LEU A 260 9.36 -4.67 9.20
N ALA A 261 8.23 -3.98 9.33
CA ALA A 261 7.46 -3.95 10.57
C ALA A 261 6.44 -5.08 10.57
N PHE A 262 6.70 -6.12 11.36
CA PHE A 262 5.74 -7.20 11.56
C PHE A 262 4.81 -6.89 12.74
N GLN A 263 3.56 -7.30 12.61
CA GLN A 263 2.69 -7.47 13.78
C GLN A 263 1.88 -8.75 13.67
N VAL A 264 1.76 -9.51 14.75
CA VAL A 264 1.06 -10.80 14.76
C VAL A 264 0.32 -10.95 16.08
N GLY A 265 -0.92 -11.41 16.03
CA GLY A 265 -1.68 -11.76 17.24
C GLY A 265 -1.20 -13.07 17.86
N ASP A 266 -1.08 -13.15 19.18
CA ASP A 266 -0.75 -14.42 19.86
C ASP A 266 -1.95 -15.39 19.92
N SER A 267 -3.15 -14.89 19.63
CA SER A 267 -4.43 -15.60 19.67
C SER A 267 -5.01 -15.83 18.28
N GLU A 268 -4.18 -15.75 17.23
CA GLU A 268 -4.57 -16.10 15.86
C GLU A 268 -4.96 -17.59 15.74
N ASN A 269 -5.86 -17.90 14.80
CA ASN A 269 -6.28 -19.28 14.53
C ASN A 269 -5.14 -20.12 13.95
N ASN A 270 -4.37 -19.53 13.02
CA ASN A 270 -3.15 -20.14 12.52
C ASN A 270 -2.02 -19.95 13.55
N LYS A 271 -1.64 -21.03 14.23
CA LYS A 271 -0.57 -21.00 15.24
C LYS A 271 0.84 -20.98 14.63
N LYS A 272 0.99 -21.05 13.31
CA LYS A 272 2.29 -21.01 12.62
C LYS A 272 2.78 -19.61 12.32
N THR A 273 1.87 -18.65 12.08
CA THR A 273 2.22 -17.28 11.67
C THR A 273 3.26 -16.64 12.58
N LEU A 274 3.05 -16.67 13.90
CA LEU A 274 3.97 -16.05 14.86
C LEU A 274 5.34 -16.75 14.90
N PRO A 275 5.44 -18.08 15.09
CA PRO A 275 6.72 -18.80 14.99
C PRO A 275 7.46 -18.60 13.66
N ASP A 276 6.74 -18.59 12.54
CA ASP A 276 7.35 -18.45 11.22
C ASP A 276 7.92 -17.04 11.02
N VAL A 277 7.20 -15.99 11.44
CA VAL A 277 7.71 -14.62 11.46
C VAL A 277 8.91 -14.47 12.41
N GLN A 278 8.85 -15.06 13.61
CA GLN A 278 9.98 -15.05 14.53
C GLN A 278 11.23 -15.72 13.94
N LYS A 279 11.05 -16.86 13.28
CA LYS A 279 12.12 -17.57 12.58
C LYS A 279 12.68 -16.75 11.43
N PHE A 280 11.83 -16.13 10.63
CA PHE A 280 12.24 -15.23 9.55
C PHE A 280 13.11 -14.09 10.08
N ILE A 281 12.67 -13.41 11.15
CA ILE A 281 13.43 -12.32 11.77
C ILE A 281 14.75 -12.82 12.37
N ALA A 282 14.77 -13.95 13.07
CA ALA A 282 16.02 -14.51 13.59
C ALA A 282 17.02 -14.88 12.47
N THR A 283 16.50 -15.29 11.31
CA THR A 283 17.31 -15.75 10.18
C THR A 283 17.80 -14.59 9.32
N TYR A 284 16.97 -13.58 9.06
CA TYR A 284 17.25 -12.51 8.09
C TYR A 284 17.16 -11.10 8.68
N GLY A 285 16.40 -10.91 9.76
CA GLY A 285 16.20 -9.62 10.40
C GLY A 285 17.47 -9.07 11.05
N ASN A 286 17.67 -7.78 10.86
CA ASN A 286 18.82 -6.99 11.33
C ASN A 286 20.17 -7.56 10.86
N LYS A 287 20.19 -8.18 9.68
CA LYS A 287 21.40 -8.65 8.99
C LYS A 287 21.58 -7.87 7.71
N GLY A 288 22.70 -7.14 7.62
CA GLY A 288 22.97 -6.28 6.47
C GLY A 288 21.82 -5.29 6.22
N PRO A 289 21.25 -5.24 5.01
CA PRO A 289 20.21 -4.26 4.64
C PRO A 289 18.79 -4.59 5.12
N VAL A 290 18.56 -5.74 5.77
CA VAL A 290 17.20 -6.14 6.19
C VAL A 290 16.99 -5.73 7.65
N HIS A 291 16.24 -4.66 7.89
CA HIS A 291 15.88 -4.18 9.24
C HIS A 291 14.47 -4.65 9.58
N ALA A 292 14.28 -5.32 10.73
CA ALA A 292 12.99 -5.88 11.08
C ALA A 292 12.64 -5.72 12.57
N GLU A 293 11.37 -5.42 12.83
CA GLU A 293 10.77 -5.39 14.16
C GLU A 293 9.50 -6.25 14.19
N LEU A 294 9.17 -6.80 15.36
CA LEU A 294 7.94 -7.56 15.58
C LEU A 294 7.17 -7.02 16.76
N ARG A 295 5.90 -6.66 16.52
CA ARG A 295 4.90 -6.43 17.55
C ARG A 295 4.03 -7.66 17.74
N VAL A 296 4.17 -8.35 18.87
CA VAL A 296 3.22 -9.38 19.27
C VAL A 296 2.02 -8.72 19.94
N ILE A 297 0.82 -8.92 19.38
CA ILE A 297 -0.42 -8.35 19.89
C ILE A 297 -1.01 -9.34 20.89
N LYS A 298 -0.92 -9.01 22.19
CA LYS A 298 -1.46 -9.84 23.26
C LYS A 298 -2.98 -9.95 23.16
N GLY A 299 -3.50 -11.18 23.13
CA GLY A 299 -4.92 -11.46 22.88
C GLY A 299 -5.36 -11.15 21.45
N GLY A 300 -4.43 -10.81 20.56
CA GLY A 300 -4.72 -10.39 19.20
C GLY A 300 -5.16 -11.55 18.32
N GLN A 301 -6.16 -11.31 17.48
CA GLN A 301 -6.68 -12.28 16.51
C GLN A 301 -6.26 -11.93 15.07
N HIS A 302 -6.51 -12.85 14.14
CA HIS A 302 -6.13 -12.70 12.73
C HIS A 302 -7.14 -11.84 11.98
N ASN A 303 -7.21 -10.54 12.28
CA ASN A 303 -8.15 -9.63 11.64
C ASN A 303 -7.70 -8.17 11.68
N ALA A 304 -8.21 -7.38 10.72
CA ALA A 304 -7.89 -5.97 10.60
C ALA A 304 -8.31 -5.13 11.83
N LYS A 305 -9.38 -5.50 12.54
CA LYS A 305 -9.85 -4.78 13.74
C LYS A 305 -8.83 -4.83 14.88
N THR A 306 -8.12 -5.95 15.02
CA THR A 306 -7.00 -6.08 15.95
C THR A 306 -5.76 -5.34 15.42
N TYR A 307 -5.50 -5.43 14.12
CA TYR A 307 -4.27 -4.90 13.52
C TYR A 307 -4.19 -3.37 13.50
N VAL A 308 -5.25 -2.65 13.08
CA VAL A 308 -5.21 -1.17 12.93
C VAL A 308 -4.79 -0.45 14.21
N PRO A 309 -5.45 -0.63 15.37
CA PRO A 309 -5.06 0.11 16.57
C PRO A 309 -3.62 -0.22 16.99
N ASN A 310 -3.16 -1.46 16.75
CA ASN A 310 -1.82 -1.91 17.10
C ASN A 310 -0.73 -1.40 16.16
N MET A 311 -1.06 -1.00 14.93
CA MET A 311 -0.12 -0.30 14.05
C MET A 311 0.37 1.02 14.68
N GLY A 312 -0.50 1.71 15.41
CA GLY A 312 -0.21 2.95 16.13
C GLY A 312 0.69 2.80 17.36
N GLU A 313 0.93 1.57 17.78
CA GLU A 313 1.68 1.21 18.99
C GLU A 313 3.10 0.71 18.66
N GLY A 314 3.66 1.16 17.53
CA GLY A 314 5.04 0.85 17.12
C GLY A 314 5.24 0.78 15.61
N PRO A 315 4.56 -0.14 14.89
CA PRO A 315 4.84 -0.41 13.47
C PRO A 315 4.82 0.84 12.57
N VAL A 316 3.83 1.71 12.72
CA VAL A 316 3.74 2.97 11.94
C VAL A 316 4.88 3.92 12.27
N GLN A 317 5.28 3.98 13.54
CA GLN A 317 6.37 4.84 13.98
C GLN A 317 7.72 4.34 13.48
N PHE A 318 7.96 3.03 13.54
CA PHE A 318 9.17 2.41 13.00
C PHE A 318 9.34 2.72 11.51
N ILE A 319 8.30 2.50 10.71
CA ILE A 319 8.34 2.83 9.27
C ILE A 319 8.44 4.34 9.05
N SER A 320 7.66 5.15 9.76
CA SER A 320 7.66 6.60 9.55
C SER A 320 8.98 7.27 9.90
N LYS A 321 9.79 6.71 10.81
CA LYS A 321 11.13 7.23 11.13
C LYS A 321 12.11 7.14 9.94
N VAL A 322 11.94 6.17 9.06
CA VAL A 322 12.88 5.88 7.97
C VAL A 322 12.39 6.36 6.60
N MET A 323 11.11 6.68 6.49
CA MET A 323 10.50 7.21 5.28
C MET A 323 10.69 8.73 5.18
N GLU A 324 10.85 9.24 3.95
CA GLU A 324 10.77 10.67 3.70
C GLU A 324 9.34 11.17 4.00
N GLY A 325 9.26 12.35 4.63
CA GLY A 325 8.00 13.06 4.80
C GLY A 325 7.65 13.84 3.52
N PRO A 326 6.79 14.86 3.63
CA PRO A 326 6.63 15.84 2.56
C PRO A 326 7.97 16.49 2.19
N VAL A 327 8.33 16.48 0.90
CA VAL A 327 9.60 17.03 0.36
C VAL A 327 9.35 17.96 -0.83
N GLU A 328 10.21 18.95 -1.05
CA GLU A 328 10.16 19.88 -2.21
C GLU A 328 10.96 19.40 -3.43
#